data_AF-B0B4Y1-F1
#
_entry.id   AF-B0B4Y1-F1
#
_cell.length_a   1.000
_cell.length_b   1.000
_cell.length_c   1.000
_cell.angle_alpha   90.00
_cell.angle_beta   90.00
_cell.angle_gamma   90.00
#
_symmetry.space_group_name_H-M   'P 1'
#
loop_
_entity.id
_entity.type
_entity.pdbx_description
1 polymer ?
#
loop_
_entity_poly.entity_id
_entity_poly.type
_entity_poly.pdbx_seq_one_letter_code
_entity_poly.pdbx_strand_id
1 'polypeptide(L)'
;MTHHRRRAARRRDRTRRITPRTHWLLLSVFAVTLSTALLLQGYTHHMFGITSDAVTGVRGRSDMVPARVAHGGPVIAGAATSPHTARVRPRTIALTFDDGPDPTWTPRILEVLRRNHVHATFFVVGTQVVAHPELVRRIVADGHQIGIHTFTHPDLARLAPWQRSLELRETQLAVAGAAGVTTALLRPPYSSENGALDDADWSVLKQADAAGYVTVLSTQDAEDWQRPGARRILANATPHGHGGQVLLMHDAGGDRSQTVAALAALVPRLKAQGFRFATVSDAVGMAAPVQPAGLGDHLQGLALVRALQGGDRVVRLLGWLMYAAGAISVLRAAVVLTAARRHRRLRAGGPDRSWGPRVTEPVSVIVPAYNESAGIEAAVRSLLASDHPV
;
A
#
# COMPACT_ATOMS: atom_id res chain seq x y z
N MET A 1 -27.45 4.13 87.40
CA MET A 1 -27.49 2.74 86.88
C MET A 1 -28.03 2.75 85.46
N THR A 2 -27.36 2.01 84.56
CA THR A 2 -27.84 1.47 83.26
C THR A 2 -28.31 2.45 82.17
N HIS A 3 -27.91 2.37 80.90
CA HIS A 3 -26.93 1.54 80.20
C HIS A 3 -26.67 2.22 78.84
N HIS A 4 -25.40 2.48 78.53
CA HIS A 4 -24.91 2.78 77.19
C HIS A 4 -25.37 1.72 76.17
N ARG A 5 -25.92 2.11 75.01
CA ARG A 5 -25.72 1.35 73.76
C ARG A 5 -25.62 2.27 72.54
N ARG A 6 -24.37 2.36 72.07
CA ARG A 6 -23.88 3.01 70.85
C ARG A 6 -24.66 2.59 69.60
N ARG A 7 -25.26 3.56 68.89
CA ARG A 7 -25.54 3.45 67.45
C ARG A 7 -24.28 3.85 66.69
N ALA A 8 -23.31 2.94 66.60
CA ALA A 8 -22.22 3.07 65.64
C ALA A 8 -22.72 2.48 64.31
N ALA A 9 -23.18 3.35 63.42
CA ALA A 9 -23.43 2.99 62.03
C ALA A 9 -22.11 2.53 61.41
N ARG A 10 -21.92 1.21 61.28
CA ARG A 10 -20.84 0.61 60.47
C ARG A 10 -21.13 0.96 59.01
N ARG A 11 -20.62 2.11 58.57
CA ARG A 11 -20.45 2.44 57.16
C ARG A 11 -19.33 1.51 56.64
N ARG A 12 -19.71 0.33 56.14
CA ARG A 12 -18.81 -0.55 55.38
C ARG A 12 -18.44 0.20 54.11
N ASP A 13 -17.28 0.83 54.12
CA ASP A 13 -16.66 1.35 52.91
C ASP A 13 -16.23 0.15 52.06
N ARG A 14 -17.13 -0.29 51.18
CA ARG A 14 -16.79 -1.18 50.08
C ARG A 14 -16.09 -0.31 49.04
N THR A 15 -14.80 -0.11 49.22
CA THR A 15 -13.93 0.26 48.11
C THR A 15 -14.06 -0.86 47.07
N ARG A 16 -14.92 -0.66 46.06
CA ARG A 16 -14.94 -1.47 44.85
C ARG A 16 -13.56 -1.29 44.23
N ARG A 17 -12.63 -2.21 44.51
CA ARG A 17 -11.43 -2.38 43.70
C ARG A 17 -11.91 -2.79 42.32
N ILE A 18 -12.15 -1.81 41.47
CA ILE A 18 -12.25 -2.02 40.02
C ILE A 18 -10.83 -2.36 39.60
N THR A 19 -10.45 -3.63 39.71
CA THR A 19 -9.30 -4.13 38.98
C THR A 19 -9.72 -4.15 37.52
N PRO A 20 -9.23 -3.24 36.64
CA PRO A 20 -9.47 -3.39 35.22
C PRO A 20 -8.96 -4.78 34.88
N ARG A 21 -9.88 -5.66 34.46
CA ARG A 21 -9.51 -7.04 34.19
C ARG A 21 -8.47 -6.97 33.09
N THR A 22 -7.28 -7.50 33.33
CA THR A 22 -6.10 -7.39 32.47
C THR A 22 -6.40 -7.78 31.01
N HIS A 23 -7.42 -8.62 30.77
CA HIS A 23 -7.93 -8.93 29.44
C HIS A 23 -8.55 -7.74 28.68
N TRP A 24 -9.22 -6.80 29.34
CA TRP A 24 -9.73 -5.59 28.68
C TRP A 24 -8.59 -4.66 28.28
N LEU A 25 -7.55 -4.57 29.09
CA LEU A 25 -6.36 -3.77 28.80
C LEU A 25 -5.59 -4.37 27.60
N LEU A 26 -5.39 -5.69 27.60
CA LEU A 26 -4.82 -6.43 26.47
C LEU A 26 -5.67 -6.32 25.21
N LEU A 27 -7.01 -6.41 25.33
CA LEU A 27 -7.94 -6.26 24.21
C LEU A 27 -7.89 -4.84 23.64
N SER A 28 -7.84 -3.81 24.48
CA SER A 28 -7.72 -2.42 24.05
C SER A 28 -6.40 -2.15 23.34
N VAL A 29 -5.27 -2.65 23.88
CA VAL A 29 -3.96 -2.53 23.21
C VAL A 29 -3.99 -3.25 21.87
N PHE A 30 -4.48 -4.49 21.82
CA PHE A 30 -4.61 -5.24 20.57
C PHE A 30 -5.50 -4.54 19.55
N ALA A 31 -6.66 -4.03 19.96
CA ALA A 31 -7.59 -3.32 19.09
C ALA A 31 -7.00 -2.01 18.55
N VAL A 32 -6.27 -1.24 19.37
CA VAL A 32 -5.58 -0.03 18.92
C VAL A 32 -4.45 -0.40 17.95
N THR A 33 -3.58 -1.36 18.28
CA THR A 33 -2.49 -1.79 17.41
C THR A 33 -3.01 -2.33 16.07
N LEU A 34 -4.06 -3.16 16.10
CA LEU A 34 -4.72 -3.68 14.91
C LEU A 34 -5.34 -2.55 14.09
N SER A 35 -6.04 -1.59 14.73
CA SER A 35 -6.65 -0.46 14.03
C SER A 35 -5.60 0.43 13.38
N THR A 36 -4.51 0.75 14.08
CA THR A 36 -3.38 1.51 13.50
C THR A 36 -2.72 0.74 12.36
N ALA A 37 -2.52 -0.58 12.49
CA ALA A 37 -1.95 -1.40 11.44
C ALA A 37 -2.87 -1.48 10.21
N LEU A 38 -4.19 -1.61 10.40
CA LEU A 38 -5.18 -1.62 9.32
C LEU A 38 -5.33 -0.26 8.65
N LEU A 39 -5.24 0.85 9.40
CA LEU A 39 -5.22 2.20 8.84
C LEU A 39 -3.94 2.43 8.02
N LEU A 40 -2.79 2.00 8.54
CA LEU A 40 -1.52 2.07 7.83
C LEU A 40 -1.54 1.20 6.57
N GLN A 41 -2.07 -0.02 6.65
CA GLN A 41 -2.23 -0.91 5.51
C GLN A 41 -3.26 -0.39 4.50
N GLY A 42 -4.37 0.16 4.95
CA GLY A 42 -5.34 0.83 4.07
C GLY A 42 -4.69 1.99 3.32
N TYR A 43 -3.86 2.75 4.04
CA TYR A 43 -3.06 3.84 3.49
C TYR A 43 -1.89 3.37 2.59
N THR A 44 -1.44 2.12 2.64
CA THR A 44 -0.32 1.65 1.78
C THR A 44 -0.74 0.71 0.66
N HIS A 45 -1.77 -0.13 0.85
CA HIS A 45 -2.13 -1.23 -0.06
C HIS A 45 -3.51 -1.12 -0.72
N HIS A 46 -4.49 -0.45 -0.10
CA HIS A 46 -5.88 -0.46 -0.61
C HIS A 46 -6.39 0.86 -1.16
N MET A 47 -5.80 2.00 -0.77
CA MET A 47 -6.15 3.29 -1.36
C MET A 47 -5.29 3.67 -2.58
N PHE A 48 -4.15 3.01 -2.79
CA PHE A 48 -3.11 3.45 -3.73
C PHE A 48 -2.61 2.31 -4.62
N GLY A 49 -3.54 1.59 -5.26
CA GLY A 49 -3.16 0.90 -6.48
C GLY A 49 -2.66 1.97 -7.44
N ILE A 50 -1.41 1.91 -7.89
CA ILE A 50 -0.84 2.83 -8.87
C ILE A 50 -1.82 2.86 -10.05
N THR A 51 -2.60 3.93 -10.13
CA THR A 51 -3.57 4.10 -11.20
C THR A 51 -2.80 4.41 -12.46
N SER A 52 -3.26 3.87 -13.58
CA SER A 52 -2.66 4.20 -14.87
C SER A 52 -2.59 5.70 -15.08
N ASP A 53 -1.48 6.17 -15.66
CA ASP A 53 -1.11 7.57 -15.93
C ASP A 53 -2.01 8.32 -16.94
N ALA A 54 -3.28 7.91 -17.07
CA ALA A 54 -4.28 8.66 -17.79
C ALA A 54 -4.44 10.06 -17.18
N VAL A 55 -4.03 11.08 -17.93
CA VAL A 55 -4.37 12.49 -17.63
C VAL A 55 -5.87 12.66 -17.82
N THR A 56 -6.66 12.37 -16.78
CA THR A 56 -8.13 12.40 -16.81
C THR A 56 -8.72 13.80 -16.57
N GLY A 57 -7.92 14.87 -16.64
CA GLY A 57 -8.34 16.23 -16.33
C GLY A 57 -8.52 17.13 -17.56
N VAL A 58 -9.50 18.04 -17.50
CA VAL A 58 -9.51 19.24 -18.35
C VAL A 58 -8.30 20.07 -17.98
N ARG A 59 -7.44 20.40 -18.96
CA ARG A 59 -6.24 21.25 -18.72
C ARG A 59 -6.64 22.52 -18.00
N GLY A 60 -5.94 22.83 -16.91
CA GLY A 60 -6.09 24.10 -16.20
C GLY A 60 -5.55 25.29 -17.00
N ARG A 61 -5.67 26.48 -16.41
CA ARG A 61 -4.98 27.68 -16.92
C ARG A 61 -3.47 27.50 -16.77
N SER A 62 -2.71 28.00 -17.73
CA SER A 62 -1.24 27.88 -17.78
C SER A 62 -0.54 29.24 -17.88
N ASP A 63 -1.22 30.31 -17.45
CA ASP A 63 -0.75 31.69 -17.58
C ASP A 63 0.51 31.96 -16.74
N MET A 64 0.72 31.18 -15.68
CA MET A 64 1.87 31.27 -14.78
C MET A 64 3.05 30.41 -15.22
N VAL A 65 2.86 29.51 -16.19
CA VAL A 65 3.92 28.65 -16.73
C VAL A 65 4.79 29.49 -17.68
N PRO A 66 6.08 29.69 -17.39
CA PRO A 66 6.92 30.49 -18.27
C PRO A 66 7.04 29.86 -19.66
N ALA A 67 6.94 30.66 -20.72
CA ALA A 67 7.05 30.18 -22.11
C ALA A 67 8.35 29.38 -22.37
N ARG A 68 9.45 29.74 -21.69
CA ARG A 68 10.73 29.01 -21.74
C ARG A 68 10.69 27.61 -21.13
N VAL A 69 9.71 27.34 -20.28
CA VAL A 69 9.42 26.01 -19.73
C VAL A 69 8.45 25.30 -20.66
N ALA A 70 7.30 25.92 -20.99
CA ALA A 70 6.27 25.33 -21.84
C ALA A 70 6.80 24.88 -23.23
N HIS A 71 7.74 25.65 -23.81
CA HIS A 71 8.38 25.34 -25.09
C HIS A 71 9.86 24.92 -24.94
N GLY A 72 10.30 24.68 -23.71
CA GLY A 72 11.68 24.38 -23.35
C GLY A 72 12.08 22.92 -23.57
N GLY A 73 13.18 22.53 -22.94
CA GLY A 73 13.55 21.13 -22.77
C GLY A 73 12.82 20.45 -21.60
N PRO A 74 12.76 19.11 -21.58
CA PRO A 74 11.99 18.34 -20.59
C PRO A 74 12.60 18.30 -19.19
N VAL A 75 13.89 18.64 -19.05
CA VAL A 75 14.55 18.71 -17.75
C VAL A 75 14.51 20.15 -17.27
N ILE A 76 13.84 20.40 -16.15
CA ILE A 76 13.52 21.73 -15.62
C ILE A 76 14.16 21.89 -14.23
N ALA A 77 14.93 22.97 -14.05
CA ALA A 77 15.53 23.34 -12.78
C ALA A 77 15.45 24.86 -12.57
N GLY A 78 15.65 25.32 -11.33
CA GLY A 78 15.51 26.72 -10.94
C GLY A 78 14.08 27.25 -11.02
N ALA A 79 13.07 26.38 -10.95
CA ALA A 79 11.66 26.76 -11.10
C ALA A 79 11.22 27.83 -10.08
N ALA A 80 11.73 27.77 -8.85
CA ALA A 80 11.40 28.74 -7.79
C ALA A 80 12.05 30.12 -7.98
N THR A 81 13.07 30.21 -8.84
CA THR A 81 13.89 31.43 -9.03
C THR A 81 13.93 31.82 -10.50
N SER A 82 14.90 31.30 -11.26
CA SER A 82 15.07 31.54 -12.69
C SER A 82 15.05 30.21 -13.45
N PRO A 83 13.90 29.82 -14.04
CA PRO A 83 13.76 28.52 -14.65
C PRO A 83 14.65 28.39 -15.88
N HIS A 84 15.39 27.30 -15.90
CA HIS A 84 16.19 26.87 -17.03
C HIS A 84 15.78 25.46 -17.42
N THR A 85 15.83 25.20 -18.73
CA THR A 85 15.47 23.90 -19.28
C THR A 85 16.61 23.33 -20.10
N ALA A 86 16.77 22.01 -20.05
CA ALA A 86 17.80 21.31 -20.80
C ALA A 86 17.15 20.31 -21.77
N ARG A 87 17.67 20.30 -23.01
CA ARG A 87 17.23 19.38 -24.06
C ARG A 87 18.15 18.19 -24.14
N VAL A 88 17.59 17.04 -24.50
CA VAL A 88 18.38 15.85 -24.81
C VAL A 88 19.17 16.08 -26.10
N ARG A 89 20.44 15.67 -26.09
CA ARG A 89 21.32 15.77 -27.27
C ARG A 89 20.70 15.05 -28.48
N PRO A 90 20.89 15.56 -29.71
CA PRO A 90 20.43 14.88 -30.92
C PRO A 90 20.90 13.42 -30.98
N ARG A 91 20.08 12.55 -31.58
CA ARG A 91 20.31 11.10 -31.68
C ARG A 91 20.58 10.41 -30.33
N THR A 92 20.04 10.95 -29.24
CA THR A 92 20.12 10.34 -27.91
C THR A 92 18.73 10.08 -27.35
N ILE A 93 18.51 8.91 -26.77
CA ILE A 93 17.29 8.53 -26.06
C ILE A 93 17.62 8.38 -24.58
N ALA A 94 17.08 9.28 -23.76
CA ALA A 94 17.01 9.10 -22.32
C ALA A 94 15.82 8.18 -22.02
N LEU A 95 16.10 6.89 -21.84
CA LEU A 95 15.07 5.89 -21.54
C LEU A 95 14.70 5.99 -20.06
N THR A 96 13.40 6.16 -19.79
CA THR A 96 12.87 6.33 -18.44
C THR A 96 11.76 5.32 -18.13
N PHE A 97 11.70 4.86 -16.88
CA PHE A 97 10.71 3.91 -16.39
C PHE A 97 10.07 4.43 -15.11
N ASP A 98 8.74 4.48 -15.09
CA ASP A 98 7.97 4.97 -13.94
C ASP A 98 7.22 3.82 -13.24
N ASP A 99 6.74 4.11 -12.02
CA ASP A 99 5.93 3.28 -11.13
C ASP A 99 6.65 2.20 -10.31
N GLY A 100 7.85 1.79 -10.74
CA GLY A 100 8.57 0.69 -10.11
C GLY A 100 9.14 0.96 -8.72
N PRO A 101 9.83 -0.05 -8.14
CA PRO A 101 10.10 -1.35 -8.75
C PRO A 101 9.02 -2.42 -8.51
N ASP A 102 8.65 -3.17 -9.56
CA ASP A 102 7.80 -4.36 -9.50
C ASP A 102 8.65 -5.65 -9.53
N PRO A 103 8.33 -6.68 -8.72
CA PRO A 103 9.13 -7.89 -8.60
C PRO A 103 9.10 -8.81 -9.82
N THR A 104 8.16 -8.61 -10.75
CA THR A 104 8.02 -9.39 -11.99
C THR A 104 8.60 -8.64 -13.18
N TRP A 105 8.29 -7.35 -13.32
CA TRP A 105 8.55 -6.58 -14.54
C TRP A 105 9.88 -5.86 -14.52
N THR A 106 10.24 -5.19 -13.42
CA THR A 106 11.53 -4.49 -13.29
C THR A 106 12.72 -5.41 -13.57
N PRO A 107 12.81 -6.65 -13.03
CA PRO A 107 13.91 -7.57 -13.36
C PRO A 107 13.99 -7.94 -14.84
N ARG A 108 12.84 -8.06 -15.53
CA ARG A 108 12.79 -8.39 -16.96
C ARG A 108 13.24 -7.22 -17.82
N ILE A 109 12.87 -6.00 -17.43
CA ILE A 109 13.34 -4.77 -18.08
C ILE A 109 14.86 -4.64 -17.90
N LEU A 110 15.36 -4.76 -16.66
CA LEU A 110 16.79 -4.74 -16.37
C LEU A 110 17.57 -5.76 -17.21
N GLU A 111 17.03 -6.97 -17.40
CA GLU A 111 17.65 -7.98 -18.24
C GLU A 111 17.73 -7.56 -19.72
N VAL A 112 16.69 -6.91 -20.27
CA VAL A 112 16.72 -6.36 -21.63
C VAL A 112 17.76 -5.25 -21.75
N LEU A 113 17.83 -4.34 -20.78
CA LEU A 113 18.81 -3.25 -20.76
C LEU A 113 20.25 -3.78 -20.69
N ARG A 114 20.50 -4.75 -19.80
CA ARG A 114 21.79 -5.41 -19.62
C ARG A 114 22.27 -6.09 -20.90
N ARG A 115 21.40 -6.86 -21.57
CA ARG A 115 21.72 -7.54 -22.85
C ARG A 115 22.09 -6.55 -23.96
N ASN A 116 21.59 -5.32 -23.89
CA ASN A 116 21.84 -4.30 -24.89
C ASN A 116 22.93 -3.30 -24.49
N HIS A 117 23.53 -3.45 -23.30
CA HIS A 117 24.50 -2.52 -22.72
C HIS A 117 23.95 -1.08 -22.69
N VAL A 118 22.74 -0.91 -22.16
CA VAL A 118 22.06 0.38 -22.06
C VAL A 118 21.79 0.71 -20.59
N HIS A 119 22.06 1.95 -20.20
CA HIS A 119 21.63 2.50 -18.93
C HIS A 119 20.38 3.37 -19.13
N ALA A 120 19.58 3.48 -18.08
CA ALA A 120 18.24 4.10 -18.09
C ALA A 120 18.04 4.83 -16.75
N THR A 121 16.92 5.55 -16.61
CA THR A 121 16.54 6.23 -15.36
C THR A 121 15.20 5.68 -14.87
N PHE A 122 15.14 5.24 -13.61
CA PHE A 122 13.94 4.69 -13.00
C PHE A 122 13.36 5.69 -12.00
N PHE A 123 12.16 6.19 -12.22
CA PHE A 123 11.43 7.04 -11.28
C PHE A 123 10.59 6.14 -10.37
N VAL A 124 11.10 5.91 -9.16
CA VAL A 124 10.54 4.89 -8.26
C VAL A 124 9.48 5.47 -7.32
N VAL A 125 8.44 4.68 -7.06
CA VAL A 125 7.39 5.00 -6.09
C VAL A 125 7.79 4.48 -4.71
N GLY A 126 7.69 5.33 -3.68
CA GLY A 126 8.21 5.03 -2.35
C GLY A 126 7.64 3.77 -1.70
N THR A 127 6.34 3.49 -1.86
CA THR A 127 5.74 2.23 -1.38
C THR A 127 6.34 1.00 -2.07
N GLN A 128 6.66 1.08 -3.36
CA GLN A 128 7.33 0.00 -4.09
C GLN A 128 8.79 -0.16 -3.67
N VAL A 129 9.49 0.94 -3.38
CA VAL A 129 10.84 0.90 -2.80
C VAL A 129 10.85 0.18 -1.45
N VAL A 130 9.85 0.45 -0.59
CA VAL A 130 9.70 -0.22 0.71
C VAL A 130 9.38 -1.70 0.55
N ALA A 131 8.55 -2.06 -0.43
CA ALA A 131 8.19 -3.45 -0.72
C ALA A 131 9.36 -4.25 -1.29
N HIS A 132 10.17 -3.64 -2.16
CA HIS A 132 11.23 -4.29 -2.94
C HIS A 132 12.57 -3.53 -2.92
N PRO A 133 13.16 -3.28 -1.73
CA PRO A 133 14.38 -2.48 -1.60
C PRO A 133 15.60 -3.13 -2.28
N GLU A 134 15.58 -4.45 -2.46
CA GLU A 134 16.60 -5.20 -3.21
C GLU A 134 16.64 -4.84 -4.69
N LEU A 135 15.50 -4.49 -5.30
CA LEU A 135 15.46 -4.10 -6.70
C LEU A 135 16.04 -2.70 -6.90
N VAL A 136 15.80 -1.79 -5.96
CA VAL A 136 16.43 -0.45 -5.95
C VAL A 136 17.95 -0.56 -5.88
N ARG A 137 18.47 -1.41 -4.99
CA ARG A 137 19.93 -1.70 -4.94
C ARG A 137 20.46 -2.24 -6.26
N ARG A 138 19.71 -3.15 -6.88
CA ARG A 138 20.10 -3.74 -8.17
C ARG A 138 20.10 -2.71 -9.29
N ILE A 139 19.08 -1.85 -9.38
CA ILE A 139 19.01 -0.76 -10.36
C ILE A 139 20.27 0.10 -10.28
N VAL A 140 20.67 0.54 -9.08
CA VAL A 140 21.89 1.34 -8.88
C VAL A 140 23.15 0.54 -9.20
N ALA A 141 23.25 -0.71 -8.75
CA ALA A 141 24.41 -1.56 -8.98
C ALA A 141 24.65 -1.90 -10.46
N ASP A 142 23.57 -2.01 -11.25
CA ASP A 142 23.61 -2.24 -12.71
C ASP A 142 23.93 -0.94 -13.49
N GLY A 143 24.18 0.19 -12.80
CA GLY A 143 24.60 1.46 -13.38
C GLY A 143 23.46 2.35 -13.89
N HIS A 144 22.21 2.06 -13.53
CA HIS A 144 21.07 2.89 -13.88
C HIS A 144 20.92 4.07 -12.89
N GLN A 145 20.22 5.12 -13.33
CA GLN A 145 19.86 6.24 -12.46
C GLN A 145 18.53 6.02 -11.78
N ILE A 146 18.37 6.64 -10.60
CA ILE A 146 17.12 6.66 -9.86
C ILE A 146 16.64 8.10 -9.74
N GLY A 147 15.37 8.31 -10.03
CA GLY A 147 14.58 9.48 -9.63
C GLY A 147 13.46 9.05 -8.69
N ILE A 148 12.79 10.01 -8.07
CA ILE A 148 11.61 9.74 -7.24
C ILE A 148 10.32 10.04 -8.02
N HIS A 149 9.29 9.24 -7.77
CA HIS A 149 7.96 9.36 -8.35
C HIS A 149 6.87 9.45 -7.26
N THR A 150 7.15 10.19 -6.18
CA THR A 150 6.34 10.29 -4.94
C THR A 150 6.23 8.99 -4.15
N PHE A 151 5.59 9.04 -2.97
CA PHE A 151 5.56 7.90 -2.06
C PHE A 151 4.37 7.00 -2.38
N THR A 152 3.20 7.59 -2.62
CA THR A 152 1.93 6.88 -2.86
C THR A 152 1.32 7.11 -4.25
N HIS A 153 2.07 7.74 -5.17
CA HIS A 153 1.60 8.07 -6.53
C HIS A 153 0.38 9.05 -6.62
N PRO A 154 0.24 10.07 -5.74
CA PRO A 154 -0.85 11.02 -5.86
C PRO A 154 -0.56 12.08 -6.93
N ASP A 155 -1.64 12.65 -7.47
CA ASP A 155 -1.57 13.91 -8.22
C ASP A 155 -1.16 15.05 -7.27
N LEU A 156 0.10 15.50 -7.38
CA LEU A 156 0.67 16.52 -6.51
C LEU A 156 -0.04 17.87 -6.62
N ALA A 157 -0.68 18.18 -7.76
CA ALA A 157 -1.42 19.42 -7.97
C ALA A 157 -2.67 19.47 -7.08
N ARG A 158 -3.23 18.32 -6.70
CA ARG A 158 -4.39 18.18 -5.81
C ARG A 158 -4.05 18.18 -4.32
N LEU A 159 -2.78 18.10 -3.97
CA LEU A 159 -2.33 18.03 -2.59
C LEU A 159 -1.98 19.40 -2.02
N ALA A 160 -2.20 19.54 -0.70
CA ALA A 160 -1.69 20.68 0.04
C ALA A 160 -0.14 20.66 0.07
N PRO A 161 0.54 21.82 0.12
CA PRO A 161 2.01 21.86 0.06
C PRO A 161 2.70 20.96 1.10
N TRP A 162 2.23 20.92 2.34
CA TRP A 162 2.84 20.06 3.36
C TRP A 162 2.73 18.56 3.04
N GLN A 163 1.65 18.13 2.36
CA GLN A 163 1.47 16.75 1.92
C GLN A 163 2.44 16.41 0.79
N ARG A 164 2.64 17.34 -0.18
CA ARG A 164 3.65 17.17 -1.23
C ARG A 164 5.05 17.00 -0.64
N SER A 165 5.40 17.82 0.36
CA SER A 165 6.69 17.70 1.04
C SER A 165 6.87 16.34 1.71
N LEU A 166 5.81 15.76 2.30
CA LEU A 166 5.86 14.41 2.86
C LEU A 166 6.06 13.35 1.77
N GLU A 167 5.27 13.40 0.70
CA GLU A 167 5.39 12.46 -0.43
C GLU A 167 6.81 12.42 -1.01
N LEU A 168 7.44 13.60 -1.19
CA LEU A 168 8.80 13.68 -1.70
C LEU A 168 9.84 13.21 -0.67
N ARG A 169 9.71 13.65 0.59
CA ARG A 169 10.68 13.32 1.66
C ARG A 169 10.67 11.83 2.02
N GLU A 170 9.50 11.23 2.19
CA GLU A 170 9.40 9.81 2.57
C GLU A 170 9.93 8.91 1.45
N THR A 171 9.72 9.29 0.19
CA THR A 171 10.31 8.57 -0.96
C THR A 171 11.84 8.69 -0.95
N GLN A 172 12.35 9.89 -0.70
CA GLN A 172 13.78 10.13 -0.62
C GLN A 172 14.44 9.30 0.50
N LEU A 173 13.80 9.22 1.67
CA LEU A 173 14.24 8.38 2.78
C LEU A 173 14.15 6.89 2.45
N ALA A 174 13.08 6.45 1.79
CA ALA A 174 12.95 5.06 1.35
C ALA A 174 14.09 4.66 0.40
N VAL A 175 14.43 5.51 -0.57
CA VAL A 175 15.57 5.28 -1.48
C VAL A 175 16.90 5.26 -0.73
N ALA A 176 17.11 6.20 0.21
CA ALA A 176 18.29 6.23 1.06
C ALA A 176 18.44 4.95 1.92
N GLY A 177 17.36 4.47 2.51
CA GLY A 177 17.35 3.23 3.28
C GLY A 177 17.50 1.96 2.44
N ALA A 178 16.97 1.96 1.21
CA ALA A 178 17.03 0.81 0.32
C ALA A 178 18.43 0.65 -0.30
N ALA A 179 18.99 1.72 -0.85
CA ALA A 179 20.20 1.67 -1.67
C ALA A 179 21.37 2.54 -1.18
N GLY A 180 21.21 3.27 -0.08
CA GLY A 180 22.28 4.11 0.46
C GLY A 180 22.61 5.33 -0.40
N VAL A 181 21.67 5.76 -1.25
CA VAL A 181 21.82 6.91 -2.15
C VAL A 181 20.65 7.88 -2.01
N THR A 182 20.87 9.13 -2.35
CA THR A 182 19.83 10.14 -2.57
C THR A 182 19.81 10.59 -4.03
N THR A 183 18.75 11.29 -4.46
CA THR A 183 18.64 11.76 -5.84
C THR A 183 17.96 13.13 -5.92
N ALA A 184 18.45 13.98 -6.81
CA ALA A 184 17.78 15.23 -7.13
C ALA A 184 16.67 15.07 -8.20
N LEU A 185 16.55 13.91 -8.86
CA LEU A 185 15.58 13.76 -9.95
C LEU A 185 14.17 13.49 -9.41
N LEU A 186 13.21 14.27 -9.87
CA LEU A 186 11.78 14.08 -9.62
C LEU A 186 11.03 14.02 -10.95
N ARG A 187 10.11 13.08 -11.07
CA ARG A 187 9.02 13.17 -12.03
C ARG A 187 7.70 13.21 -11.24
N PRO A 188 6.89 14.26 -11.35
CA PRO A 188 5.55 14.26 -10.75
C PRO A 188 4.64 13.25 -11.46
N PRO A 189 3.83 12.46 -10.73
CA PRO A 189 2.78 11.62 -11.32
C PRO A 189 1.86 12.40 -12.24
N TYR A 190 1.39 11.77 -13.32
CA TYR A 190 0.49 12.33 -14.34
C TYR A 190 1.01 13.57 -15.10
N SER A 191 2.26 13.99 -14.87
CA SER A 191 2.90 15.08 -15.62
C SER A 191 3.68 14.51 -16.81
N SER A 192 3.08 14.59 -18.01
CA SER A 192 3.68 14.01 -19.21
C SER A 192 4.71 14.93 -19.88
N GLU A 193 4.28 16.05 -20.44
CA GLU A 193 5.08 16.90 -21.32
C GLU A 193 5.03 18.37 -20.89
N ASN A 194 6.03 19.16 -21.29
CA ASN A 194 6.10 20.60 -20.97
C ASN A 194 4.83 21.37 -21.37
N GLY A 195 4.23 21.03 -22.51
CA GLY A 195 3.03 21.70 -23.02
C GLY A 195 1.72 21.27 -22.32
N ALA A 196 1.79 20.27 -21.44
CA ALA A 196 0.66 19.82 -20.62
C ALA A 196 0.62 20.50 -19.25
N LEU A 197 1.71 21.17 -18.83
CA LEU A 197 1.79 21.84 -17.53
C LEU A 197 0.76 22.96 -17.41
N ASP A 198 0.08 23.01 -16.28
CA ASP A 198 -0.78 24.12 -15.87
C ASP A 198 -0.23 24.88 -14.65
N ASP A 199 -0.98 25.90 -14.18
CA ASP A 199 -0.59 26.74 -13.05
C ASP A 199 -0.48 25.96 -11.73
N ALA A 200 -1.25 24.89 -11.58
CA ALA A 200 -1.19 24.03 -10.40
C ALA A 200 0.08 23.16 -10.44
N ASP A 201 0.39 22.57 -11.59
CA ASP A 201 1.66 21.86 -11.82
C ASP A 201 2.84 22.78 -11.59
N TRP A 202 2.77 24.02 -12.08
CA TRP A 202 3.84 25.00 -11.89
C TRP A 202 4.11 25.30 -10.41
N SER A 203 3.07 25.34 -9.58
CA SER A 203 3.20 25.46 -8.13
C SER A 203 3.94 24.26 -7.52
N VAL A 204 3.67 23.04 -8.00
CA VAL A 204 4.38 21.83 -7.60
C VAL A 204 5.86 21.91 -7.97
N LEU A 205 6.18 22.27 -9.22
CA LEU A 205 7.55 22.38 -9.71
C LEU A 205 8.37 23.40 -8.91
N LYS A 206 7.79 24.56 -8.58
CA LYS A 206 8.45 25.55 -7.72
C LYS A 206 8.74 25.03 -6.32
N GLN A 207 7.79 24.31 -5.72
CA GLN A 207 7.99 23.75 -4.39
C GLN A 207 9.06 22.65 -4.39
N ALA A 208 9.06 21.78 -5.41
CA ALA A 208 10.05 20.73 -5.57
C ALA A 208 11.46 21.31 -5.79
N ASP A 209 11.59 22.35 -6.61
CA ASP A 209 12.85 23.06 -6.83
C ASP A 209 13.37 23.71 -5.54
N ALA A 210 12.50 24.32 -4.74
CA ALA A 210 12.88 24.87 -3.43
C ALA A 210 13.35 23.78 -2.44
N ALA A 211 12.96 22.52 -2.65
CA ALA A 211 13.44 21.37 -1.90
C ALA A 211 14.69 20.70 -2.52
N GLY A 212 15.23 21.25 -3.63
CA GLY A 212 16.44 20.78 -4.29
C GLY A 212 16.23 19.77 -5.42
N TYR A 213 14.98 19.56 -5.87
CA TYR A 213 14.69 18.63 -6.96
C TYR A 213 14.76 19.30 -8.34
N VAL A 214 15.24 18.51 -9.31
CA VAL A 214 15.18 18.77 -10.74
C VAL A 214 14.03 17.97 -11.31
N THR A 215 13.09 18.65 -11.97
CA THR A 215 11.93 18.01 -12.59
C THR A 215 12.28 17.46 -13.96
N VAL A 216 11.89 16.22 -14.23
CA VAL A 216 12.09 15.54 -15.52
C VAL A 216 10.75 15.13 -16.10
N LEU A 217 10.35 15.80 -17.17
CA LEU A 217 9.19 15.43 -17.97
C LEU A 217 9.60 14.51 -19.13
N SER A 218 8.63 14.05 -19.90
CA SER A 218 8.83 13.29 -21.13
C SER A 218 8.71 14.18 -22.37
N THR A 219 9.28 13.72 -23.47
CA THR A 219 9.05 14.31 -24.80
C THR A 219 8.45 13.31 -25.77
N GLN A 220 8.42 12.03 -25.38
CA GLN A 220 7.83 10.93 -26.12
C GLN A 220 7.25 9.95 -25.12
N ASP A 221 5.93 9.73 -25.18
CA ASP A 221 5.25 8.67 -24.43
C ASP A 221 5.07 7.42 -25.31
N ALA A 222 5.36 6.26 -24.75
CA ALA A 222 5.09 4.96 -25.39
C ALA A 222 3.62 4.53 -25.24
N GLU A 223 2.88 5.15 -24.32
CA GLU A 223 1.50 4.84 -23.91
C GLU A 223 1.34 3.36 -23.49
N ASP A 224 2.39 2.77 -22.95
CA ASP A 224 2.42 1.35 -22.59
C ASP A 224 1.51 1.01 -21.42
N TRP A 225 1.22 1.99 -20.56
CA TRP A 225 0.23 1.91 -19.48
C TRP A 225 -1.17 1.51 -19.99
N GLN A 226 -1.56 1.93 -21.21
CA GLN A 226 -2.83 1.56 -21.85
C GLN A 226 -2.90 0.09 -22.28
N ARG A 227 -1.75 -0.59 -22.35
CA ARG A 227 -1.58 -1.96 -22.88
C ARG A 227 -2.15 -2.14 -24.31
N PRO A 228 -1.80 -1.26 -25.27
CA PRO A 228 -2.38 -1.28 -26.63
C PRO A 228 -1.78 -2.35 -27.56
N GLY A 229 -0.87 -3.19 -27.05
CA GLY A 229 -0.11 -4.19 -27.79
C GLY A 229 1.33 -3.74 -28.10
N ALA A 230 2.28 -4.68 -28.06
CA ALA A 230 3.71 -4.39 -28.22
C ALA A 230 4.07 -3.66 -29.52
N ARG A 231 3.35 -3.92 -30.62
CA ARG A 231 3.56 -3.21 -31.90
C ARG A 231 3.19 -1.73 -31.82
N ARG A 232 2.10 -1.39 -31.12
CA ARG A 232 1.67 0.00 -30.94
C ARG A 232 2.65 0.73 -30.01
N ILE A 233 3.04 0.09 -28.91
CA ILE A 233 4.05 0.63 -27.98
C ILE A 233 5.36 0.91 -28.72
N LEU A 234 5.83 -0.04 -29.54
CA LEU A 234 7.04 0.14 -30.35
C LEU A 234 6.93 1.32 -31.34
N ALA A 235 5.76 1.47 -31.98
CA ALA A 235 5.52 2.58 -32.90
C ALA A 235 5.51 3.93 -32.17
N ASN A 236 4.80 4.03 -31.05
CA ASN A 236 4.74 5.22 -30.21
C ASN A 236 6.13 5.59 -29.65
N ALA A 237 6.92 4.60 -29.22
CA ALA A 237 8.25 4.81 -28.67
C ALA A 237 9.34 5.11 -29.74
N THR A 238 9.04 4.97 -31.03
CA THR A 238 10.00 5.25 -32.10
C THR A 238 9.98 6.75 -32.43
N PRO A 239 11.09 7.48 -32.26
CA PRO A 239 11.13 8.92 -32.49
C PRO A 239 10.91 9.29 -33.96
N HIS A 240 10.20 10.41 -34.17
CA HIS A 240 10.08 11.04 -35.48
C HIS A 240 11.30 11.95 -35.72
N GLY A 241 12.26 11.48 -36.53
CA GLY A 241 13.45 12.25 -36.90
C GLY A 241 14.69 11.93 -36.06
N HIS A 242 15.57 12.92 -35.85
CA HIS A 242 16.86 12.76 -35.17
C HIS A 242 16.99 13.57 -33.88
N GLY A 243 15.89 14.18 -33.41
CA GLY A 243 15.85 14.88 -32.13
C GLY A 243 16.14 13.93 -30.96
N GLY A 244 16.77 14.46 -29.92
CA GLY A 244 16.91 13.74 -28.66
C GLY A 244 15.56 13.63 -27.94
N GLN A 245 15.32 12.51 -27.25
CA GLN A 245 14.05 12.27 -26.55
C GLN A 245 14.27 11.82 -25.11
N VAL A 246 13.39 12.24 -24.20
CA VAL A 246 13.12 11.55 -22.95
C VAL A 246 11.92 10.64 -23.18
N LEU A 247 12.19 9.34 -23.30
CA LEU A 247 11.19 8.32 -23.60
C LEU A 247 10.60 7.77 -22.31
N LEU A 248 9.28 7.94 -22.13
CA LEU A 248 8.51 7.42 -21.01
C LEU A 248 8.00 6.00 -21.31
N MET A 249 8.24 5.09 -20.36
CA MET A 249 7.69 3.73 -20.28
C MET A 249 7.44 3.40 -18.80
N HIS A 250 6.80 2.26 -18.50
CA HIS A 250 6.48 1.89 -17.11
C HIS A 250 7.08 0.53 -16.75
N ASP A 251 7.63 0.39 -15.55
CA ASP A 251 8.10 -0.89 -15.01
C ASP A 251 7.22 -1.46 -13.88
N ALA A 252 6.11 -0.80 -13.55
CA ALA A 252 5.04 -1.35 -12.71
C ALA A 252 3.63 -0.93 -13.19
N GLY A 253 2.65 -0.77 -12.28
CA GLY A 253 1.30 -0.34 -12.66
C GLY A 253 0.48 -1.39 -13.43
N GLY A 254 0.67 -2.69 -13.12
CA GLY A 254 -0.05 -3.81 -13.72
C GLY A 254 0.80 -4.67 -14.68
N ASP A 255 0.17 -5.37 -15.62
CA ASP A 255 0.88 -6.24 -16.57
C ASP A 255 1.70 -5.42 -17.59
N ARG A 256 3.03 -5.59 -17.55
CA ARG A 256 4.01 -4.94 -18.45
C ARG A 256 4.63 -5.91 -19.46
N SER A 257 4.00 -7.06 -19.75
CA SER A 257 4.48 -8.01 -20.75
C SER A 257 4.67 -7.38 -22.14
N GLN A 258 3.74 -6.51 -22.54
CA GLN A 258 3.80 -5.80 -23.82
C GLN A 258 4.93 -4.75 -23.84
N THR A 259 5.18 -4.07 -22.71
CA THR A 259 6.29 -3.13 -22.52
C THR A 259 7.62 -3.84 -22.72
N VAL A 260 7.82 -4.98 -22.04
CA VAL A 260 9.04 -5.78 -22.16
C VAL A 260 9.27 -6.25 -23.60
N ALA A 261 8.21 -6.74 -24.27
CA ALA A 261 8.30 -7.19 -25.66
C ALA A 261 8.63 -6.04 -26.62
N ALA A 262 8.03 -4.86 -26.43
CA ALA A 262 8.32 -3.67 -27.23
C ALA A 262 9.76 -3.18 -27.01
N LEU A 263 10.20 -3.10 -25.74
CA LEU A 263 11.55 -2.67 -25.37
C LEU A 263 12.63 -3.57 -25.98
N ALA A 264 12.42 -4.89 -25.95
CA ALA A 264 13.34 -5.87 -26.53
C ALA A 264 13.54 -5.68 -28.05
N ALA A 265 12.54 -5.17 -28.76
CA ALA A 265 12.64 -4.83 -30.18
C ALA A 265 13.15 -3.40 -30.42
N LEU A 266 12.76 -2.45 -29.58
CA LEU A 266 13.06 -1.02 -29.71
C LEU A 266 14.56 -0.76 -29.60
N VAL A 267 15.21 -1.27 -28.55
CA VAL A 267 16.60 -0.93 -28.25
C VAL A 267 17.56 -1.33 -29.38
N PRO A 268 17.56 -2.58 -29.88
CA PRO A 268 18.40 -2.95 -31.03
C PRO A 268 18.09 -2.13 -32.28
N ARG A 269 16.80 -1.87 -32.56
CA ARG A 269 16.35 -1.13 -33.74
C ARG A 269 16.86 0.31 -33.73
N LEU A 270 16.73 1.02 -32.61
CA LEU A 270 17.21 2.41 -32.52
C LEU A 270 18.73 2.49 -32.52
N LYS A 271 19.44 1.53 -31.88
CA LYS A 271 20.91 1.45 -31.99
C LYS A 271 21.36 1.27 -33.45
N ALA A 272 20.70 0.40 -34.21
CA ALA A 272 20.99 0.20 -35.63
C ALA A 272 20.72 1.47 -36.49
N GLN A 273 19.82 2.33 -36.04
CA GLN A 273 19.55 3.64 -36.65
C GLN A 273 20.51 4.75 -36.19
N GLY A 274 21.50 4.42 -35.35
CA GLY A 274 22.52 5.36 -34.87
C GLY A 274 22.11 6.16 -33.64
N PHE A 275 21.02 5.80 -32.95
CA PHE A 275 20.69 6.39 -31.66
C PHE A 275 21.57 5.84 -30.55
N ARG A 276 21.93 6.71 -29.61
CA ARG A 276 22.58 6.36 -28.34
C ARG A 276 21.53 6.33 -27.25
N PHE A 277 21.70 5.45 -26.27
CA PHE A 277 20.91 5.46 -25.06
C PHE A 277 21.76 5.98 -23.91
N ALA A 278 21.16 6.76 -23.03
CA ALA A 278 21.83 7.38 -21.91
C ALA A 278 20.86 7.54 -20.73
N THR A 279 21.41 7.75 -19.54
CA THR A 279 20.62 8.21 -18.39
C THR A 279 20.15 9.64 -18.63
N VAL A 280 19.13 10.12 -17.91
CA VAL A 280 18.61 11.49 -18.11
C VAL A 280 19.72 12.51 -17.96
N SER A 281 20.56 12.36 -16.93
CA SER A 281 21.62 13.33 -16.67
C SER A 281 22.69 13.37 -17.76
N ASP A 282 23.12 12.20 -18.25
CA ASP A 282 24.11 12.07 -19.32
C ASP A 282 23.57 12.62 -20.65
N ALA A 283 22.27 12.41 -20.89
CA ALA A 283 21.58 12.81 -22.11
C ALA A 283 21.49 14.34 -22.24
N VAL A 284 21.42 15.07 -21.12
CA VAL A 284 21.39 16.54 -21.07
C VAL A 284 22.72 17.17 -20.64
N GLY A 285 23.69 16.37 -20.18
CA GLY A 285 25.00 16.85 -19.74
C GLY A 285 24.99 17.56 -18.38
N MET A 286 24.11 17.16 -17.46
CA MET A 286 24.10 17.68 -16.08
C MET A 286 25.01 16.85 -15.16
N ALA A 287 25.40 17.42 -14.02
CA ALA A 287 26.12 16.69 -12.98
C ALA A 287 25.30 15.50 -12.45
N ALA A 288 26.00 14.48 -11.94
CA ALA A 288 25.37 13.27 -11.42
C ALA A 288 24.34 13.62 -10.33
N PRO A 289 23.03 13.35 -10.55
CA PRO A 289 21.99 13.74 -9.61
C PRO A 289 21.86 12.74 -8.46
N VAL A 290 22.39 11.53 -8.62
CA VAL A 290 22.42 10.49 -7.59
C VAL A 290 23.70 10.64 -6.78
N GLN A 291 23.56 10.76 -5.45
CA GLN A 291 24.66 10.97 -4.52
C GLN A 291 24.62 9.93 -3.39
N PRO A 292 25.76 9.58 -2.76
CA PRO A 292 25.74 8.78 -1.55
C PRO A 292 24.89 9.45 -0.46
N ALA A 293 24.02 8.68 0.19
CA ALA A 293 23.20 9.20 1.28
C ALA A 293 24.06 9.52 2.50
N GLY A 294 23.73 10.61 3.18
CA GLY A 294 24.29 10.90 4.50
C GLY A 294 23.93 9.80 5.49
N LEU A 295 24.79 9.60 6.50
CA LEU A 295 24.62 8.53 7.49
C LEU A 295 23.26 8.66 8.24
N GLY A 296 22.84 9.90 8.53
CA GLY A 296 21.53 10.20 9.13
C GLY A 296 20.37 9.77 8.24
N ASP A 297 20.35 10.18 6.98
CA ASP A 297 19.28 9.85 6.02
C ASP A 297 19.21 8.35 5.77
N HIS A 298 20.35 7.67 5.65
CA HIS A 298 20.41 6.23 5.51
C HIS A 298 19.78 5.53 6.72
N LEU A 299 20.17 5.90 7.95
CA LEU A 299 19.64 5.28 9.16
C LEU A 299 18.13 5.55 9.33
N GLN A 300 17.69 6.77 9.06
CA GLN A 300 16.26 7.13 9.06
C GLN A 300 15.49 6.32 8.01
N GLY A 301 16.01 6.24 6.79
CA GLY A 301 15.44 5.43 5.72
C GLY A 301 15.35 3.95 6.06
N LEU A 302 16.40 3.39 6.64
CA LEU A 302 16.44 1.99 7.08
C LEU A 302 15.39 1.72 8.16
N ALA A 303 15.23 2.67 9.10
CA ALA A 303 14.20 2.59 10.13
C ALA A 303 12.78 2.64 9.52
N LEU A 304 12.54 3.57 8.58
CA LEU A 304 11.28 3.71 7.85
C LEU A 304 10.92 2.41 7.11
N VAL A 305 11.83 1.91 6.27
CA VAL A 305 11.62 0.68 5.49
C VAL A 305 11.33 -0.50 6.41
N ARG A 306 12.11 -0.67 7.49
CA ARG A 306 11.91 -1.78 8.46
C ARG A 306 10.59 -1.65 9.22
N ALA A 307 10.20 -0.45 9.62
CA ALA A 307 8.95 -0.22 10.33
C ALA A 307 7.74 -0.59 9.47
N LEU A 308 7.71 -0.12 8.22
CA LEU A 308 6.62 -0.40 7.28
C LEU A 308 6.56 -1.89 6.91
N GLN A 309 7.69 -2.52 6.59
CA GLN A 309 7.73 -3.97 6.35
C GLN A 309 7.33 -4.79 7.58
N GLY A 310 7.66 -4.31 8.78
CA GLY A 310 7.23 -4.92 10.05
C GLY A 310 5.72 -4.90 10.21
N GLY A 311 5.08 -3.75 9.90
CA GLY A 311 3.63 -3.60 9.88
C GLY A 311 2.95 -4.61 8.96
N ASP A 312 3.42 -4.73 7.72
CA ASP A 312 2.87 -5.67 6.73
C ASP A 312 3.01 -7.14 7.16
N ARG A 313 4.06 -7.51 7.89
CA ARG A 313 4.21 -8.86 8.45
C ARG A 313 3.20 -9.13 9.55
N VAL A 314 2.98 -8.16 10.44
CA VAL A 314 2.01 -8.28 11.54
C VAL A 314 0.60 -8.43 10.98
N VAL A 315 0.22 -7.59 10.02
CA VAL A 315 -1.07 -7.69 9.33
C VAL A 315 -1.27 -9.08 8.71
N ARG A 316 -0.30 -9.56 7.93
CA ARG A 316 -0.39 -10.88 7.29
C ARG A 316 -0.54 -12.00 8.31
N LEU A 317 0.17 -11.92 9.42
CA LEU A 317 0.03 -12.88 10.53
C LEU A 317 -1.39 -12.84 11.11
N LEU A 318 -1.95 -11.66 11.35
CA LEU A 318 -3.32 -11.50 11.84
C LEU A 318 -4.34 -12.08 10.84
N GLY A 319 -4.15 -11.87 9.54
CA GLY A 319 -4.95 -12.50 8.49
C GLY A 319 -4.92 -14.03 8.54
N TRP A 320 -3.73 -14.62 8.65
CA TRP A 320 -3.58 -16.08 8.82
C TRP A 320 -4.24 -16.62 10.09
N LEU A 321 -4.11 -15.91 11.20
CA LEU A 321 -4.78 -16.28 12.46
C LEU A 321 -6.31 -16.21 12.31
N MET A 322 -6.84 -15.23 11.58
CA MET A 322 -8.27 -15.12 11.29
C MET A 322 -8.77 -16.28 10.41
N TYR A 323 -8.01 -16.67 9.38
CA TYR A 323 -8.34 -17.85 8.57
C TYR A 323 -8.31 -19.14 9.40
N ALA A 324 -7.32 -19.31 10.28
CA ALA A 324 -7.24 -20.46 11.18
C ALA A 324 -8.44 -20.51 12.14
N ALA A 325 -8.81 -19.39 12.76
CA ALA A 325 -9.98 -19.31 13.63
C ALA A 325 -11.30 -19.62 12.89
N GLY A 326 -11.43 -19.13 11.65
CA GLY A 326 -12.54 -19.47 10.76
C GLY A 326 -12.61 -20.97 10.46
N ALA A 327 -11.48 -21.57 10.07
CA ALA A 327 -11.38 -23.01 9.78
C ALA A 327 -11.71 -23.87 11.02
N ILE A 328 -11.21 -23.50 12.20
CA ILE A 328 -11.53 -24.18 13.48
C ILE A 328 -13.03 -24.08 13.78
N SER A 329 -13.66 -22.93 13.51
CA SER A 329 -15.10 -22.73 13.74
C SER A 329 -15.95 -23.60 12.81
N VAL A 330 -15.58 -23.69 11.52
CA VAL A 330 -16.23 -24.58 10.54
C VAL A 330 -16.04 -26.05 10.92
N LEU A 331 -14.82 -26.45 11.29
CA LEU A 331 -14.53 -27.81 11.74
C LEU A 331 -15.37 -28.17 12.97
N ARG A 332 -15.43 -27.28 13.97
CA ARG A 332 -16.26 -27.46 15.16
C ARG A 332 -17.73 -27.66 14.78
N ALA A 333 -18.28 -26.84 13.90
CA ALA A 333 -19.66 -26.97 13.44
C ALA A 333 -19.90 -28.33 12.75
N ALA A 334 -18.97 -28.77 11.88
CA ALA A 334 -19.04 -30.07 11.24
C ALA A 334 -19.00 -31.23 12.24
N VAL A 335 -18.12 -31.17 13.25
CA VAL A 335 -18.04 -32.17 14.33
C VAL A 335 -19.34 -32.22 15.13
N VAL A 336 -19.90 -31.06 15.50
CA VAL A 336 -21.17 -31.00 16.24
C VAL A 336 -22.33 -31.56 15.40
N LEU A 337 -22.42 -31.19 14.11
CA LEU A 337 -23.48 -31.69 13.22
C LEU A 337 -23.37 -33.19 12.96
N THR A 338 -22.16 -33.72 12.78
CA THR A 338 -21.92 -35.15 12.59
C THR A 338 -22.23 -35.94 13.87
N ALA A 339 -21.79 -35.45 15.03
CA ALA A 339 -22.13 -36.03 16.33
C ALA A 339 -23.64 -36.02 16.58
N ALA A 340 -24.33 -34.92 16.30
CA ALA A 340 -25.78 -34.81 16.43
C ALA A 340 -26.53 -35.79 15.50
N ARG A 341 -26.10 -35.89 14.23
CA ARG A 341 -26.66 -36.87 13.27
C ARG A 341 -26.43 -38.31 13.71
N ARG A 342 -25.22 -38.63 14.20
CA ARG A 342 -24.88 -39.95 14.73
C ARG A 342 -25.72 -40.29 15.97
N HIS A 343 -25.86 -39.36 16.91
CA HIS A 343 -26.70 -39.52 18.10
C HIS A 343 -28.16 -39.76 17.74
N ARG A 344 -28.71 -38.98 16.79
CA ARG A 344 -30.07 -39.19 16.28
C ARG A 344 -30.24 -40.57 15.65
N ARG A 345 -29.29 -41.03 14.83
CA ARG A 345 -29.33 -42.36 14.21
C ARG A 345 -29.26 -43.48 15.24
N LEU A 346 -28.38 -43.37 16.24
CA LEU A 346 -28.28 -44.34 17.35
C LEU A 346 -29.55 -44.39 18.20
N ARG A 347 -30.25 -43.26 18.37
CA ARG A 347 -31.53 -43.20 19.10
C ARG A 347 -32.74 -43.62 18.27
N ALA A 348 -32.70 -43.49 16.95
CA ALA A 348 -33.79 -43.88 16.05
C ALA A 348 -33.88 -45.41 15.82
N GLY A 349 -32.93 -46.21 16.33
CA GLY A 349 -32.87 -47.66 16.18
C GLY A 349 -33.57 -48.45 17.29
N GLY A 350 -34.87 -48.20 17.54
CA GLY A 350 -35.66 -49.06 18.43
C GLY A 350 -37.09 -48.56 18.63
N PRO A 351 -38.14 -49.29 18.20
CA PRO A 351 -39.55 -48.89 18.39
C PRO A 351 -40.03 -48.95 19.86
N ASP A 352 -39.23 -49.49 20.79
CA ASP A 352 -39.71 -50.02 22.07
C ASP A 352 -38.88 -49.58 23.30
N ARG A 353 -38.43 -48.32 23.33
CA ARG A 353 -37.75 -47.76 24.51
C ARG A 353 -38.58 -46.66 25.16
N SER A 354 -39.52 -47.04 26.01
CA SER A 354 -40.02 -46.17 27.08
C SER A 354 -38.89 -45.91 28.09
N TRP A 355 -38.86 -44.72 28.69
CA TRP A 355 -37.88 -44.35 29.71
C TRP A 355 -38.19 -45.11 31.01
N GLY A 356 -37.86 -46.41 31.03
CA GLY A 356 -38.27 -47.33 32.08
C GLY A 356 -39.74 -47.75 32.01
N PRO A 357 -40.19 -48.58 32.96
CA PRO A 357 -41.61 -48.89 33.14
C PRO A 357 -42.41 -47.62 33.40
N ARG A 358 -43.69 -47.59 33.02
CA ARG A 358 -44.57 -46.44 33.30
C ARG A 358 -44.64 -46.24 34.81
N VAL A 359 -44.20 -45.07 35.29
CA VAL A 359 -44.33 -44.68 36.69
C VAL A 359 -45.76 -44.19 36.87
N THR A 360 -46.60 -45.02 37.49
CA THR A 360 -47.97 -44.67 37.88
C THR A 360 -48.09 -44.39 39.38
N GLU A 361 -46.97 -44.42 40.10
CA GLU A 361 -46.94 -44.13 41.53
C GLU A 361 -46.86 -42.61 41.76
N PRO A 362 -47.34 -42.11 42.93
CA PRO A 362 -47.23 -40.71 43.30
C PRO A 362 -45.77 -40.25 43.29
N VAL A 363 -45.49 -39.16 42.58
CA VAL A 363 -44.14 -38.58 42.50
C VAL A 363 -44.04 -37.29 43.32
N SER A 364 -42.92 -37.11 44.01
CA SER A 364 -42.57 -35.85 44.67
C SER A 364 -41.68 -35.00 43.76
N VAL A 365 -42.13 -33.80 43.41
CA VAL A 365 -41.36 -32.87 42.56
C VAL A 365 -40.64 -31.86 43.45
N ILE A 366 -39.31 -31.82 43.38
CA ILE A 366 -38.49 -30.83 44.08
C ILE A 366 -38.22 -29.67 43.13
N VAL A 367 -38.68 -28.47 43.50
CA VAL A 367 -38.44 -27.24 42.74
C VAL A 367 -37.43 -26.36 43.49
N PRO A 368 -36.17 -26.28 43.03
CA PRO A 368 -35.19 -25.39 43.64
C PRO A 368 -35.50 -23.94 43.26
N ALA A 369 -35.92 -23.13 44.23
CA ALA A 369 -36.33 -21.74 44.01
C ALA A 369 -35.38 -20.75 44.71
N TYR A 370 -34.28 -20.39 44.04
CA TYR A 370 -33.40 -19.31 44.50
C TYR A 370 -33.43 -18.14 43.51
N ASN A 371 -33.93 -16.98 43.95
CA ASN A 371 -34.09 -15.77 43.14
C ASN A 371 -35.01 -15.92 41.90
N GLU A 372 -36.00 -16.81 42.00
CA GLU A 372 -36.96 -17.19 40.95
C GLU A 372 -38.33 -16.49 41.10
N SER A 373 -38.40 -15.34 41.79
CA SER A 373 -39.68 -14.70 42.17
C SER A 373 -40.60 -14.38 40.99
N ALA A 374 -40.04 -14.20 39.79
CA ALA A 374 -40.80 -13.91 38.57
C ALA A 374 -41.29 -15.19 37.83
N GLY A 375 -40.67 -16.35 38.05
CA GLY A 375 -40.95 -17.59 37.32
C GLY A 375 -41.62 -18.68 38.16
N ILE A 376 -41.49 -18.61 39.50
CA ILE A 376 -41.92 -19.69 40.38
C ILE A 376 -43.42 -19.94 40.34
N GLU A 377 -44.24 -18.91 40.17
CA GLU A 377 -45.69 -19.07 40.06
C GLU A 377 -46.08 -19.86 38.81
N ALA A 378 -45.51 -19.52 37.65
CA ALA A 378 -45.77 -20.22 36.40
C ALA A 378 -45.27 -21.68 36.47
N ALA A 379 -44.11 -21.92 37.09
CA ALA A 379 -43.56 -23.25 37.30
C ALA A 379 -44.49 -24.12 38.17
N VAL A 380 -44.98 -23.58 39.30
CA VAL A 380 -45.92 -24.30 40.17
C VAL A 380 -47.25 -24.55 39.47
N ARG A 381 -47.80 -23.57 38.74
CA ARG A 381 -49.05 -23.74 37.97
C ARG A 381 -48.91 -24.81 36.89
N SER A 382 -47.77 -24.86 36.20
CA SER A 382 -47.50 -25.89 35.20
C SER A 382 -47.40 -27.29 35.82
N LEU A 383 -46.82 -27.42 37.02
CA LEU A 383 -46.74 -28.70 37.72
C LEU A 383 -48.11 -29.17 38.20
N LEU A 384 -48.96 -28.25 38.67
CA LEU A 384 -50.34 -28.54 39.06
C LEU A 384 -51.23 -28.91 37.87
N ALA A 385 -50.93 -28.38 36.68
CA ALA A 385 -51.61 -28.71 35.45
C ALA A 385 -51.10 -30.01 34.80
N SER A 386 -50.15 -30.70 35.43
CA SER A 386 -49.64 -31.98 34.93
C SER A 386 -50.73 -33.05 35.00
N ASP A 387 -50.89 -33.77 33.91
CA ASP A 387 -51.79 -34.90 33.71
C ASP A 387 -51.17 -36.25 34.12
N HIS A 388 -50.17 -36.21 35.02
CA HIS A 388 -49.53 -37.43 35.51
C HIS A 388 -50.59 -38.31 36.19
N PRO A 389 -50.79 -39.55 35.72
CA PRO A 389 -51.81 -40.42 36.29
C PRO A 389 -51.38 -40.80 37.72
N VAL A 390 -52.19 -40.36 38.69
CA VAL A 390 -52.06 -40.71 40.11
C VAL A 390 -52.86 -41.96 40.41
#